data_AF-A0A1A7WZV1-F1
#
_entry.id   AF-A0A1A7WZV1-F1
#
_cell.length_a   1.000
_cell.length_b   1.000
_cell.length_c   1.000
_cell.angle_alpha   90.00
_cell.angle_beta   90.00
_cell.angle_gamma   90.00
#
_symmetry.space_group_name_H-M   'P 1'
#
loop_
_entity.id
_entity.type
_entity.pdbx_description
1 polymer ?
#
loop_
_entity_poly.entity_id
_entity_poly.type
_entity_poly.pdbx_seq_one_letter_code
_entity_poly.pdbx_strand_id
1 'polypeptide(L)'
;RKSSKPIMEKRRRARINESLGQLKTLILDALKKDNSRHSKLEKADILEMTVKHLRNLQRLQMTAAVNTDPTILAKYRAGFSECVGEVTRFLSTCERV
;
A
#
# COMPACT_ATOMS: atom_id res chain seq x y z
N ARG A 1 -40.87 -8.13 -0.50
CA ARG A 1 -39.39 -8.23 -0.60
C ARG A 1 -38.76 -6.83 -0.63
N LYS A 2 -38.59 -6.16 0.52
CA LYS A 2 -38.05 -4.77 0.56
C LYS A 2 -37.21 -4.42 1.82
N SER A 3 -36.86 -5.40 2.66
CA SER A 3 -36.24 -5.17 3.97
C SER A 3 -34.78 -5.64 4.12
N SER A 4 -34.23 -6.41 3.17
CA SER A 4 -32.85 -6.95 3.29
C SER A 4 -31.75 -5.92 2.98
N LYS A 5 -31.96 -5.07 1.97
CA LYS A 5 -31.00 -4.02 1.57
C LYS A 5 -30.56 -3.09 2.71
N PRO A 6 -31.47 -2.54 3.56
CA PRO A 6 -31.05 -1.70 4.68
C PRO A 6 -30.28 -2.45 5.78
N ILE A 7 -30.58 -3.74 5.99
CA ILE A 7 -29.86 -4.58 6.98
C ILE A 7 -28.43 -4.87 6.52
N MET A 8 -28.26 -5.19 5.24
CA MET A 8 -26.95 -5.45 4.65
C MET A 8 -26.04 -4.23 4.71
N GLU A 9 -26.59 -3.03 4.43
CA GLU A 9 -25.82 -1.80 4.54
C GLU A 9 -25.44 -1.48 6.00
N LYS A 10 -26.34 -1.71 6.97
CA LYS A 10 -26.01 -1.57 8.40
C LYS A 10 -24.85 -2.48 8.79
N ARG A 11 -24.86 -3.76 8.36
CA ARG A 11 -23.75 -4.70 8.61
C ARG A 11 -22.46 -4.26 7.93
N ARG A 12 -22.52 -3.75 6.69
CA ARG A 12 -21.35 -3.21 5.98
C ARG A 12 -20.73 -2.05 6.75
N ARG A 13 -21.55 -1.09 7.19
CA ARG A 13 -21.11 0.08 7.96
C ARG A 13 -20.48 -0.32 9.30
N ALA A 14 -21.06 -1.30 10.00
CA ALA A 14 -20.50 -1.83 11.24
C ALA A 14 -19.09 -2.39 11.03
N ARG A 15 -18.90 -3.24 10.01
CA ARG A 15 -17.57 -3.78 9.66
C ARG A 15 -16.57 -2.69 9.33
N ILE A 16 -16.96 -1.69 8.54
CA ILE A 16 -16.07 -0.57 8.19
C ILE A 16 -15.61 0.19 9.45
N ASN A 17 -16.53 0.47 10.37
CA ASN A 17 -16.19 1.18 11.60
C ASN A 17 -15.30 0.35 12.53
N GLU A 18 -15.55 -0.95 12.64
CA GLU A 18 -14.70 -1.88 13.40
C GLU A 18 -13.28 -1.92 12.83
N SER A 19 -13.14 -2.09 11.52
CA SER A 19 -11.83 -2.08 10.85
C SER A 19 -11.11 -0.73 11.02
N LEU A 20 -11.81 0.40 10.95
CA LEU A 20 -11.22 1.73 11.22
C LEU A 20 -10.74 1.86 12.67
N GLY A 21 -11.48 1.32 13.63
CA GLY A 21 -11.07 1.28 15.03
C GLY A 21 -9.79 0.46 15.24
N GLN A 22 -9.73 -0.73 14.63
CA GLN A 22 -8.53 -1.59 14.67
C GLN A 22 -7.32 -0.91 13.99
N LEU A 23 -7.53 -0.31 12.82
CA LEU A 23 -6.47 0.43 12.11
C LEU A 23 -5.91 1.56 12.97
N LYS A 24 -6.77 2.34 13.63
CA LYS A 24 -6.33 3.39 14.54
C LYS A 24 -5.40 2.84 15.62
N THR A 25 -5.80 1.79 16.33
CA THR A 25 -4.98 1.19 17.39
C THR A 25 -3.63 0.71 16.85
N LEU A 26 -3.64 -0.11 15.79
CA LEU A 26 -2.42 -0.68 15.20
C LEU A 26 -1.44 0.41 14.73
N ILE A 27 -1.94 1.48 14.12
CA ILE A 27 -1.09 2.56 13.62
C ILE A 27 -0.53 3.40 14.77
N LEU A 28 -1.31 3.68 15.82
CA LEU A 28 -0.81 4.42 16.98
C LEU A 28 0.28 3.63 17.72
N ASP A 29 0.07 2.33 17.89
CA ASP A 29 1.05 1.42 18.50
C ASP A 29 2.33 1.36 17.65
N ALA A 30 2.20 1.15 16.34
CA ALA A 30 3.35 1.08 15.41
C ALA A 30 4.17 2.39 15.36
N LEU A 31 3.51 3.54 15.56
CA LEU A 31 4.15 4.85 15.58
C LEU A 31 4.55 5.30 16.99
N LYS A 32 4.33 4.47 18.03
CA LYS A 32 4.55 4.81 19.45
C LYS A 32 3.88 6.13 19.86
N LYS A 33 2.68 6.38 19.34
CA LYS A 33 1.88 7.57 19.66
C LYS A 33 0.89 7.26 20.78
N ASP A 34 0.73 8.19 21.71
CA ASP A 34 -0.20 8.03 22.84
C ASP A 34 -1.66 8.02 22.37
N ASN A 35 -2.35 6.91 22.63
CA ASN A 35 -3.74 6.70 22.27
C ASN A 35 -4.70 7.74 22.91
N SER A 36 -4.35 8.28 24.08
CA SER A 36 -5.17 9.27 24.80
C SER A 36 -5.32 10.58 24.00
N ARG A 37 -4.23 11.04 23.39
CA ARG A 37 -4.15 12.26 22.56
C ARG A 37 -4.85 12.09 21.21
N HIS A 38 -5.12 10.86 20.82
CA HIS A 38 -5.70 10.49 19.54
C HIS A 38 -7.13 9.95 19.64
N SER A 39 -7.75 10.07 20.81
CA SER A 39 -9.14 9.67 21.08
C SER A 39 -10.15 10.25 20.06
N LYS A 40 -9.90 11.45 19.53
CA LYS A 40 -10.78 12.18 18.57
C LYS A 40 -10.33 12.15 17.10
N LEU A 41 -9.43 11.25 16.70
CA LEU A 41 -9.00 11.18 15.29
C LEU A 41 -10.19 11.01 14.34
N GLU A 42 -10.21 11.81 13.27
CA GLU A 42 -11.21 11.70 12.23
C GLU A 42 -10.95 10.47 11.34
N LYS A 43 -11.97 9.99 10.64
CA LYS A 43 -11.84 8.82 9.75
C LYS A 43 -10.82 9.07 8.64
N ALA A 44 -10.75 10.30 8.13
CA ALA A 44 -9.78 10.70 7.11
C ALA A 44 -8.36 10.61 7.65
N ASP A 45 -8.11 11.12 8.87
CA ASP A 45 -6.79 11.05 9.51
C ASP A 45 -6.31 9.62 9.72
N ILE A 46 -7.21 8.73 10.19
CA ILE A 46 -6.88 7.31 10.38
C ILE A 46 -6.42 6.69 9.06
N LEU A 47 -7.15 6.96 7.97
CA LEU A 47 -6.81 6.45 6.63
C LEU A 47 -5.50 7.06 6.12
N GLU A 48 -5.30 8.36 6.26
CA GLU A 48 -4.08 9.05 5.83
C GLU A 48 -2.85 8.53 6.57
N MET A 49 -2.93 8.44 7.91
CA MET A 49 -1.84 7.89 8.73
C MET A 49 -1.53 6.43 8.35
N THR A 50 -2.56 5.63 8.09
CA THR A 50 -2.40 4.24 7.63
C THR A 50 -1.67 4.18 6.29
N VAL A 51 -2.10 4.95 5.30
CA VAL A 51 -1.46 4.98 3.97
C VAL A 51 -0.01 5.45 4.07
N LYS A 52 0.25 6.50 4.86
CA LYS A 52 1.62 7.00 5.09
C LYS A 52 2.50 5.93 5.72
N HIS A 53 1.99 5.19 6.69
CA HIS A 53 2.72 4.09 7.33
C HIS A 53 3.02 2.95 6.35
N LEU A 54 2.04 2.50 5.56
CA LEU A 54 2.24 1.45 4.54
C LEU A 54 3.28 1.85 3.49
N ARG A 55 3.23 3.10 3.01
CA ARG A 55 4.25 3.62 2.09
C ARG A 55 5.65 3.64 2.73
N ASN A 56 5.72 3.91 4.03
CA ASN A 56 6.98 3.87 4.74
C ASN A 56 7.53 2.45 4.89
N LEU A 57 6.68 1.49 5.25
CA LEU A 57 7.05 0.07 5.32
C LEU A 57 7.56 -0.45 3.97
N GLN A 58 6.89 -0.10 2.88
CA GLN A 58 7.34 -0.50 1.54
C GLN A 58 8.73 0.05 1.21
N ARG A 59 9.00 1.32 1.53
CA ARG A 59 10.33 1.92 1.34
C ARG A 59 11.39 1.22 2.19
N LEU A 60 11.08 0.95 3.47
CA LEU A 60 11.99 0.27 4.39
C LEU A 60 12.32 -1.15 3.93
N GLN A 61 11.32 -1.89 3.42
CA GLN A 61 11.53 -3.23 2.85
C GLN A 61 12.41 -3.19 1.60
N MET A 62 12.20 -2.21 0.72
CA MET A 62 13.08 -2.01 -0.45
C MET A 62 14.51 -1.69 -0.03
N THR A 63 14.70 -0.78 0.94
CA THR A 63 16.05 -0.48 1.45
C THR A 63 16.68 -1.68 2.14
N ALA A 64 15.91 -2.47 2.88
CA ALA A 64 16.39 -3.68 3.52
C ALA A 64 16.80 -4.74 2.50
N ALA A 65 16.01 -4.96 1.44
CA ALA A 65 16.33 -5.89 0.36
C ALA A 65 17.62 -5.50 -0.39
N VAL A 66 17.82 -4.20 -0.63
CA VAL A 66 19.07 -3.67 -1.22
C VAL A 66 20.25 -3.82 -0.25
N ASN A 67 20.04 -3.65 1.05
CA ASN A 67 21.08 -3.84 2.05
C ASN A 67 21.46 -5.32 2.24
N THR A 68 20.53 -6.25 2.07
CA THR A 68 20.79 -7.71 2.19
C THR A 68 21.54 -8.28 0.99
N ASP A 69 21.30 -7.77 -0.21
CA ASP A 69 22.10 -8.09 -1.40
C ASP A 69 22.14 -6.84 -2.31
N PRO A 70 23.24 -6.08 -2.30
CA PRO A 70 23.41 -4.89 -3.13
C PRO A 70 23.27 -5.19 -4.63
N THR A 71 23.47 -6.46 -5.03
CA THR A 71 23.35 -6.89 -6.42
C THR A 71 21.90 -7.00 -6.90
N ILE A 72 20.90 -7.02 -6.02
CA ILE A 72 19.47 -7.05 -6.39
C ILE A 72 19.10 -5.85 -7.26
N LEU A 73 19.55 -4.65 -6.88
CA LEU A 73 19.29 -3.43 -7.65
C LEU A 73 19.99 -3.49 -9.03
N ALA A 74 21.21 -4.03 -9.06
CA ALA A 74 21.97 -4.21 -10.29
C ALA A 74 21.32 -5.25 -11.23
N LYS A 75 20.86 -6.38 -10.69
CA LYS A 75 20.14 -7.44 -11.43
C LYS A 75 18.81 -6.93 -11.99
N TYR A 76 18.05 -6.18 -11.19
CA TYR A 76 16.81 -5.55 -11.66
C TYR A 76 17.09 -4.56 -12.80
N ARG A 77 18.09 -3.69 -12.65
CA ARG A 77 18.47 -2.70 -13.67
C ARG A 77 18.93 -3.38 -14.96
N ALA A 78 19.71 -4.46 -14.86
CA ALA A 78 20.14 -5.25 -16.01
C ALA A 78 18.94 -5.86 -16.76
N GLY A 79 18.05 -6.57 -16.04
CA GLY A 79 16.87 -7.19 -16.66
C GLY A 79 15.87 -6.18 -17.22
N PHE A 80 15.71 -5.02 -16.58
CA PHE A 80 14.90 -3.92 -17.14
C PHE A 80 15.50 -3.38 -18.44
N SER A 81 16.82 -3.17 -18.48
CA SER A 81 17.51 -2.69 -19.69
C SER A 81 17.41 -3.69 -20.84
N GLU A 82 17.52 -4.98 -20.55
CA GLU A 82 17.35 -6.05 -21.53
C GLU A 82 15.93 -6.05 -22.10
N CYS A 83 14.91 -5.98 -21.24
CA CYS A 83 13.50 -5.90 -21.66
C CYS A 83 13.22 -4.66 -22.52
N VAL A 84 13.72 -3.48 -22.13
CA VAL A 84 13.59 -2.27 -22.94
C VAL A 84 14.29 -2.42 -24.29
N GLY A 85 15.47 -3.05 -24.32
CA GLY A 85 16.18 -3.35 -25.56
C GLY A 85 15.36 -4.24 -26.49
N GLU A 86 14.78 -5.31 -25.97
CA GLU A 86 13.92 -6.23 -26.73
C GLU A 86 12.63 -5.56 -27.22
N VAL A 87 11.96 -4.77 -26.38
CA VAL A 87 10.76 -4.00 -26.79
C VAL A 87 11.12 -2.99 -27.87
N THR A 88 12.24 -2.28 -27.73
CA THR A 88 12.71 -1.30 -28.73
C THR A 88 13.04 -2.00 -30.06
N ARG A 89 13.70 -3.15 -30.00
CA ARG A 89 14.00 -3.98 -31.17
C ARG A 89 12.72 -4.44 -31.87
N PHE A 90 11.76 -4.97 -31.10
CA PHE A 90 10.47 -5.42 -31.62
C PHE A 90 9.72 -4.30 -32.33
N LEU A 91 9.60 -3.13 -31.69
CA LEU A 91 8.93 -1.96 -32.28
C LEU A 91 9.65 -1.47 -33.54
N SER A 92 10.98 -1.45 -33.53
CA SER A 92 11.79 -1.08 -34.71
C SER A 92 11.65 -2.05 -35.87
N THR A 93 11.37 -3.34 -35.60
CA THR A 93 11.06 -4.33 -36.63
C THR A 93 9.63 -4.24 -37.13
N CYS A 94 8.68 -3.79 -36.28
CA CYS A 94 7.30 -3.52 -36.71
C CYS A 94 7.16 -2.29 -37.60
N GLU A 95 8.03 -1.28 -37.45
CA GLU A 95 8.07 -0.11 -38.37
C GLU A 95 8.64 -0.42 -39.77
N ARG A 96 9.19 -1.62 -39.99
CA ARG A 96 9.77 -2.04 -41.27
C ARG A 96 8.87 -3.01 -42.08
N VAL A 97 7.59 -3.10 -41.76
CA VAL A 97 6.57 -3.86 -42.51
C VAL A 97 5.51 -2.91 -43.05
#